data_AF-A0A6G1I9Y2-F1
#
_entry.id   AF-A0A6G1I9Y2-F1
#
_cell.length_a   1.000
_cell.length_b   1.000
_cell.length_c   1.000
_cell.angle_alpha   90.00
_cell.angle_beta   90.00
_cell.angle_gamma   90.00
#
_symmetry.space_group_name_H-M   'P 1'
#
loop_
_entity.id
_entity.type
_entity.pdbx_description
1 polymer ?
#
loop_
_entity_poly.entity_id
_entity_poly.type
_entity_poly.pdbx_seq_one_letter_code
_entity_poly.pdbx_strand_id
1 'polypeptide(L)'
;PTKKPNNVLIMRNFPRLSNPVMNDILSHKHASLFSNPVRERDAEGYRDMIRRPQDLKSIKAAINAGARAALQILNDAAAEQAGPEGAPGRVERYEALIRSGAGFGVGGPMLSMPATPELVPPLGIVNSAQMERELMRMFANAVMFNPGEEDVVRDAREMFESVSVAMGSVRSVER
;
A
#
# COMPACT_ATOMS: atom_id res chain seq x y z
N PRO A 1 -25.04 21.16 4.64
CA PRO A 1 -23.85 20.96 3.76
C PRO A 1 -23.50 19.47 3.63
N THR A 2 -23.83 18.86 2.49
CA THR A 2 -23.49 17.47 2.18
C THR A 2 -21.96 17.35 2.09
N LYS A 3 -21.34 16.60 3.02
CA LYS A 3 -19.91 16.23 2.91
C LYS A 3 -19.70 15.63 1.52
N LYS A 4 -18.85 16.23 0.69
CA LYS A 4 -18.40 15.59 -0.55
C LYS A 4 -17.93 14.17 -0.21
N PRO A 5 -18.29 13.14 -0.98
CA PRO A 5 -17.74 11.81 -0.76
C PRO A 5 -16.21 11.92 -0.78
N ASN A 6 -15.58 11.41 0.28
CA ASN A 6 -14.13 11.41 0.38
C ASN A 6 -13.63 10.41 -0.66
N ASN A 7 -13.23 10.88 -1.84
CA ASN A 7 -12.76 10.01 -2.91
C ASN A 7 -11.28 9.67 -2.71
N VAL A 8 -10.90 8.47 -3.10
CA VAL A 8 -9.52 7.99 -3.16
C VAL A 8 -9.10 7.83 -4.61
N LEU A 9 -7.88 8.24 -4.92
CA LEU A 9 -7.25 8.01 -6.21
C LEU A 9 -6.53 6.66 -6.19
N ILE A 10 -6.88 5.78 -7.10
CA ILE A 10 -6.32 4.44 -7.25
C ILE A 10 -5.45 4.42 -8.48
N MET A 11 -4.22 3.94 -8.34
CA MET A 11 -3.33 3.67 -9.47
C MET A 11 -3.63 2.27 -10.01
N ARG A 12 -4.08 2.16 -11.27
CA ARG A 12 -4.63 0.91 -11.84
C ARG A 12 -3.65 -0.27 -11.78
N ASN A 13 -2.36 0.02 -11.96
CA ASN A 13 -1.28 -0.98 -11.95
C ASN A 13 -0.38 -0.82 -10.72
N PHE A 14 -0.92 -0.36 -9.60
CA PHE A 14 -0.11 -0.04 -8.42
C PHE A 14 0.81 -1.18 -7.97
N PRO A 15 0.35 -2.45 -7.83
CA PRO A 15 1.23 -3.54 -7.43
C PRO A 15 2.42 -3.74 -8.38
N ARG A 16 2.25 -3.54 -9.69
CA ARG A 16 3.34 -3.68 -10.67
C ARG A 16 4.42 -2.63 -10.47
N LEU A 17 4.03 -1.42 -10.08
CA LEU A 17 4.96 -0.31 -9.83
C LEU A 17 5.57 -0.38 -8.43
N SER A 18 4.79 -0.78 -7.43
CA SER A 18 5.24 -0.82 -6.04
C SER A 18 6.05 -2.07 -5.71
N ASN A 19 5.83 -3.21 -6.38
CA ASN A 19 6.53 -4.46 -6.05
C ASN A 19 8.05 -4.41 -6.25
N PRO A 20 8.60 -3.86 -7.35
CA PRO A 20 10.04 -3.68 -7.49
C PRO A 20 10.62 -2.85 -6.34
N VAL A 21 10.00 -1.71 -6.04
CA VAL A 21 10.42 -0.86 -4.92
C VAL A 21 10.31 -1.58 -3.57
N MET A 22 9.23 -2.34 -3.33
CA MET A 22 9.12 -3.16 -2.12
C MET A 22 10.21 -4.22 -2.04
N ASN A 23 10.61 -4.84 -3.16
CA ASN A 23 11.68 -5.84 -3.17
C ASN A 23 13.06 -5.19 -2.91
N ASP A 24 13.31 -4.01 -3.46
CA ASP A 24 14.53 -3.24 -3.18
C ASP A 24 14.60 -2.85 -1.69
N ILE A 25 13.48 -2.38 -1.13
CA ILE A 25 13.37 -2.06 0.30
C ILE A 25 13.61 -3.31 1.16
N LEU A 26 13.03 -4.46 0.80
CA LEU A 26 13.23 -5.73 1.50
C LEU A 26 14.67 -6.26 1.40
N SER A 27 15.42 -5.83 0.38
CA SER A 27 16.82 -6.21 0.15
C SER A 27 17.82 -5.25 0.82
N HIS A 28 17.32 -4.18 1.46
CA HIS A 28 18.16 -3.25 2.20
C HIS A 28 18.83 -3.93 3.40
N LYS A 29 20.08 -3.56 3.71
CA LYS A 29 20.89 -4.16 4.79
C LYS A 29 20.20 -4.18 6.16
N HIS A 30 19.34 -3.18 6.42
CA HIS A 30 18.62 -3.00 7.68
C HIS A 30 17.15 -3.45 7.63
N ALA A 31 16.70 -4.06 6.52
CA ALA A 31 15.29 -4.39 6.31
C ALA A 31 14.75 -5.44 7.29
N SER A 32 15.61 -6.32 7.80
CA SER A 32 15.24 -7.38 8.74
C SER A 32 14.58 -6.84 10.00
N LEU A 33 15.05 -5.70 10.52
CA LEU A 33 14.49 -4.99 11.69
C LEU A 33 13.03 -4.60 11.49
N PHE A 34 12.62 -4.28 10.26
CA PHE A 34 11.29 -3.78 9.92
C PHE A 34 10.40 -4.82 9.22
N SER A 35 10.89 -6.06 9.10
CA SER A 35 10.28 -7.08 8.25
C SER A 35 8.95 -7.62 8.77
N ASN A 36 8.77 -7.65 10.09
CA ASN A 36 7.63 -8.27 10.75
C ASN A 36 7.07 -7.36 11.86
N PRO A 37 5.79 -7.55 12.25
CA PRO A 37 5.22 -6.80 13.37
C PRO A 37 6.02 -7.01 14.65
N VAL A 38 6.29 -5.91 15.36
CA VAL A 38 6.98 -5.92 16.65
C VAL A 38 6.17 -6.71 17.68
N ARG A 39 6.81 -7.68 18.34
CA ARG A 39 6.18 -8.51 19.38
C ARG A 39 6.51 -7.96 20.75
N GLU A 40 5.65 -8.24 21.71
CA GLU A 40 5.81 -7.72 23.09
C GLU A 40 7.14 -8.12 23.72
N ARG A 41 7.58 -9.36 23.46
CA ARG A 41 8.89 -9.86 23.94
C ARG A 41 10.09 -9.19 23.27
N ASP A 42 9.91 -8.64 22.06
CA ASP A 42 10.98 -8.02 21.29
C ASP A 42 11.11 -6.53 21.66
N ALA A 43 10.02 -5.94 22.19
CA ALA A 43 9.94 -4.57 22.67
C ALA A 43 8.78 -4.42 23.67
N GLU A 44 9.10 -4.40 24.96
CA GLU A 44 8.11 -4.30 26.05
C GLU A 44 7.44 -2.92 26.08
N GLY A 45 6.11 -2.88 26.15
CA GLY A 45 5.34 -1.63 26.16
C GLY A 45 5.20 -0.98 24.78
N TYR A 46 5.67 -1.63 23.71
CA TYR A 46 5.59 -1.09 22.35
C TYR A 46 4.15 -0.79 21.93
N ARG A 47 3.21 -1.69 22.22
CA ARG A 47 1.79 -1.52 21.85
C ARG A 47 1.08 -0.45 22.67
N ASP A 48 1.59 -0.13 23.85
CA ASP A 48 1.02 0.89 24.72
C ASP A 48 1.47 2.30 24.28
N MET A 49 2.70 2.43 23.79
CA MET A 49 3.25 3.70 23.30
C MET A 49 2.87 3.98 21.83
N ILE A 50 2.94 2.96 20.97
CA ILE A 50 2.77 3.12 19.52
C ILE A 50 1.34 2.75 19.10
N ARG A 51 0.54 3.80 18.83
CA ARG A 51 -0.88 3.66 18.45
C ARG A 51 -1.13 2.88 17.16
N ARG A 52 -0.25 3.04 16.16
CA ARG A 52 -0.38 2.36 14.86
C ARG A 52 0.94 1.69 14.49
N PRO A 53 1.18 0.47 15.00
CA PRO A 53 2.29 -0.36 14.55
C PRO A 53 2.28 -0.53 13.03
N GLN A 54 3.47 -0.65 12.44
CA GLN A 54 3.59 -0.88 11.00
C GLN A 54 4.90 -1.62 10.69
N ASP A 55 4.88 -2.44 9.65
CA ASP A 55 5.99 -3.28 9.21
C ASP A 55 5.90 -3.57 7.69
N LEU A 56 7.02 -3.98 7.08
CA LEU A 56 7.12 -4.21 5.64
C LEU A 56 6.20 -5.31 5.14
N LYS A 57 5.98 -6.37 5.93
CA LYS A 57 5.08 -7.47 5.57
C LYS A 57 3.63 -7.00 5.53
N SER A 58 3.21 -6.22 6.53
CA SER A 58 1.88 -5.63 6.59
C SER A 58 1.63 -4.62 5.46
N ILE A 59 2.62 -3.76 5.14
CA ILE A 59 2.55 -2.84 3.99
C ILE A 59 2.36 -3.63 2.68
N LYS A 60 3.18 -4.66 2.43
CA LYS A 60 3.05 -5.51 1.24
C LYS A 60 1.69 -6.20 1.15
N ALA A 61 1.17 -6.67 2.28
CA ALA A 61 -0.15 -7.28 2.35
C ALA A 61 -1.26 -6.28 2.01
N ALA A 62 -1.18 -5.04 2.54
CA ALA A 62 -2.15 -3.99 2.29
C ALA A 62 -2.14 -3.50 0.83
N ILE A 63 -0.98 -3.47 0.15
CA ILE A 63 -0.89 -3.20 -1.30
C ILE A 63 -1.71 -4.23 -2.09
N ASN A 64 -1.49 -5.51 -1.80
CA ASN A 64 -2.20 -6.60 -2.49
C ASN A 64 -3.70 -6.60 -2.16
N ALA A 65 -4.07 -6.29 -0.91
CA ALA A 65 -5.46 -6.19 -0.49
C ALA A 65 -6.18 -5.02 -1.17
N GLY A 66 -5.57 -3.84 -1.20
CA GLY A 66 -6.12 -2.65 -1.85
C GLY A 66 -6.33 -2.85 -3.35
N ALA A 67 -5.38 -3.50 -4.02
CA ALA A 67 -5.54 -3.88 -5.43
C ALA A 67 -6.77 -4.78 -5.63
N ARG A 68 -6.87 -5.89 -4.88
CA ARG A 68 -8.02 -6.80 -4.95
C ARG A 68 -9.36 -6.10 -4.69
N ALA A 69 -9.41 -5.21 -3.70
CA ALA A 69 -10.61 -4.44 -3.39
C ALA A 69 -11.03 -3.51 -4.53
N ALA A 70 -10.08 -2.77 -5.12
CA ALA A 70 -10.37 -1.89 -6.26
C ALA A 70 -10.95 -2.66 -7.46
N LEU A 71 -10.43 -3.87 -7.69
CA LEU A 71 -10.89 -4.74 -8.77
C LEU A 71 -12.28 -5.30 -8.51
N GLN A 72 -12.56 -5.72 -7.29
CA GLN A 72 -13.88 -6.21 -6.93
C GLN A 72 -14.93 -5.14 -7.18
N ILE A 73 -14.68 -3.90 -6.73
CA ILE A 73 -15.61 -2.80 -6.94
C ILE A 73 -15.79 -2.49 -8.45
N LEU A 74 -14.72 -2.59 -9.25
CA LEU A 74 -14.82 -2.45 -10.71
C LEU A 74 -15.65 -3.57 -11.35
N ASN A 75 -15.48 -4.82 -10.90
CA ASN A 75 -16.24 -5.96 -11.37
C ASN A 75 -17.72 -5.83 -11.02
N ASP A 76 -18.03 -5.43 -9.78
CA ASP A 76 -19.39 -5.25 -9.30
C ASP A 76 -20.10 -4.14 -10.08
N ALA A 77 -19.43 -2.99 -10.28
CA ALA A 77 -19.96 -1.90 -11.10
C ALA A 77 -20.19 -2.31 -12.57
N ALA A 78 -19.31 -3.17 -13.12
CA ALA A 78 -19.47 -3.69 -14.47
C ALA A 78 -20.59 -4.74 -14.59
N ALA A 79 -20.88 -5.48 -13.52
CA ALA A 79 -21.96 -6.45 -13.43
C ALA A 79 -23.34 -5.75 -13.32
N GLU A 80 -23.43 -4.70 -12.51
CA GLU A 80 -24.63 -3.86 -12.39
C GLU A 80 -25.06 -3.26 -13.73
N GLN A 81 -24.10 -2.88 -14.58
CA GLN A 81 -24.36 -2.34 -15.93
C GLN A 81 -24.73 -3.40 -16.97
N ALA A 82 -24.39 -4.67 -16.76
CA ALA A 82 -24.54 -5.73 -17.76
C ALA A 82 -25.86 -6.51 -17.65
N GLY A 83 -26.58 -6.41 -16.54
CA GLY A 83 -27.75 -7.24 -16.27
C GLY A 83 -27.41 -8.73 -16.08
N PRO A 84 -28.42 -9.59 -15.83
CA PRO A 84 -28.21 -10.98 -15.39
C PRO A 84 -27.61 -11.95 -16.43
N GLU A 85 -27.49 -11.57 -17.71
CA GLU A 85 -27.08 -12.48 -18.79
C GLU A 85 -25.59 -12.38 -19.22
N GLY A 86 -24.79 -11.48 -18.63
CA GLY A 86 -23.45 -11.13 -19.16
C GLY A 86 -22.20 -11.49 -18.32
N ALA A 87 -22.32 -12.24 -17.22
CA ALA A 87 -21.34 -12.23 -16.13
C ALA A 87 -20.04 -13.07 -16.29
N PRO A 88 -20.03 -14.34 -16.77
CA PRO A 88 -18.92 -15.25 -16.47
C PRO A 88 -17.59 -14.90 -17.16
N GLY A 89 -17.60 -14.52 -18.45
CA GLY A 89 -16.36 -14.27 -19.19
C GLY A 89 -15.69 -12.91 -18.93
N ARG A 90 -16.34 -11.99 -18.22
CA ARG A 90 -15.81 -10.64 -17.95
C ARG A 90 -14.94 -10.62 -16.69
N VAL A 91 -15.35 -11.30 -15.62
CA VAL A 91 -14.60 -11.37 -14.36
C VAL A 91 -13.24 -12.04 -14.55
N GLU A 92 -13.18 -13.15 -15.29
CA GLU A 92 -11.94 -13.86 -15.64
C GLU A 92 -10.96 -13.00 -16.46
N ARG A 93 -11.48 -12.13 -17.35
CA ARG A 93 -10.69 -11.18 -18.12
C ARG A 93 -10.06 -10.12 -17.22
N TYR A 94 -10.78 -9.64 -16.21
CA TYR A 94 -10.27 -8.68 -15.22
C TYR A 94 -9.21 -9.35 -14.33
N GLU A 95 -9.44 -10.60 -13.90
CA GLU A 95 -8.43 -11.41 -13.20
C GLU A 95 -7.13 -11.62 -14.00
N ALA A 96 -7.26 -11.94 -15.28
CA ALA A 96 -6.13 -12.13 -16.19
C ALA A 96 -5.35 -10.82 -16.45
N LEU A 97 -6.02 -9.67 -16.49
CA LEU A 97 -5.40 -8.35 -16.62
C LEU A 97 -4.50 -8.02 -15.41
N ILE A 98 -4.86 -8.47 -14.21
CA ILE A 98 -4.04 -8.27 -13.00
C ILE A 98 -2.82 -9.19 -13.00
N ARG A 99 -3.04 -10.47 -13.35
CA ARG A 99 -1.93 -11.43 -13.50
C ARG A 99 -0.94 -11.00 -14.59
N SER A 100 -1.43 -10.36 -15.66
CA SER A 100 -0.59 -9.83 -16.75
C SER A 100 -0.07 -8.40 -16.49
N GLY A 101 -0.64 -7.68 -15.52
CA GLY A 101 -0.35 -6.27 -15.27
C GLY A 101 -0.72 -5.34 -16.43
N ALA A 102 -1.64 -5.76 -17.29
CA ALA A 102 -2.19 -4.93 -18.36
C ALA A 102 -3.31 -4.05 -17.78
N GLY A 103 -3.11 -2.73 -17.83
CA GLY A 103 -4.06 -1.78 -17.23
C GLY A 103 -5.43 -1.84 -17.89
N PHE A 104 -6.47 -1.50 -17.12
CA PHE A 104 -7.80 -1.27 -17.68
C PHE A 104 -7.74 -0.15 -18.73
N GLY A 105 -8.20 -0.43 -19.93
CA GLY A 105 -8.45 0.59 -20.95
C GLY A 105 -9.64 1.47 -20.56
N VAL A 106 -9.57 2.73 -20.97
CA VAL A 106 -10.48 3.87 -20.71
C VAL A 106 -10.21 4.62 -19.40
N GLY A 107 -9.57 5.79 -19.53
CA GLY A 107 -9.15 6.67 -18.43
C GLY A 107 -7.67 6.48 -18.09
N GLY A 108 -6.95 7.55 -17.78
CA GLY A 108 -5.50 7.55 -17.52
C GLY A 108 -5.05 6.64 -16.35
N PRO A 109 -3.80 6.75 -15.90
CA PRO A 109 -3.23 5.80 -14.92
C PRO A 109 -4.00 5.76 -13.59
N MET A 110 -4.66 6.86 -13.24
CA MET A 110 -5.41 7.05 -12.01
C MET A 110 -6.93 6.90 -12.21
N LEU A 111 -7.59 6.27 -11.24
CA LEU A 111 -9.03 6.13 -11.14
C LEU A 111 -9.53 6.72 -9.82
N SER A 112 -10.55 7.58 -9.85
CA SER A 112 -11.19 8.11 -8.63
C SER A 112 -12.36 7.21 -8.22
N MET A 113 -12.36 6.73 -6.98
CA MET A 113 -13.45 5.94 -6.41
C MET A 113 -13.83 6.48 -5.03
N PRO A 114 -15.07 6.25 -4.54
CA PRO A 114 -15.41 6.54 -3.15
C PRO A 114 -14.46 5.79 -2.21
N ALA A 115 -13.92 6.46 -1.18
CA ALA A 115 -13.06 5.79 -0.23
C ALA A 115 -13.86 4.78 0.59
N THR A 116 -13.43 3.53 0.56
CA THR A 116 -13.86 2.46 1.47
C THR A 116 -12.69 2.07 2.37
N PRO A 117 -12.94 1.42 3.52
CA PRO A 117 -11.88 0.94 4.41
C PRO A 117 -10.82 0.10 3.68
N GLU A 118 -11.21 -0.72 2.72
CA GLU A 118 -10.36 -1.62 1.94
C GLU A 118 -9.49 -0.90 0.91
N LEU A 119 -9.74 0.38 0.65
CA LEU A 119 -8.95 1.22 -0.27
C LEU A 119 -8.05 2.22 0.47
N VAL A 120 -8.02 2.18 1.81
CA VAL A 120 -7.22 3.10 2.63
C VAL A 120 -6.42 2.36 3.72
N PRO A 121 -5.26 2.89 4.13
CA PRO A 121 -4.44 2.24 5.15
C PRO A 121 -5.16 2.17 6.52
N PRO A 122 -5.02 1.06 7.27
CA PRO A 122 -4.04 -0.01 7.05
C PRO A 122 -4.55 -1.19 6.20
N LEU A 123 -5.84 -1.21 5.82
CA LEU A 123 -6.44 -2.38 5.16
C LEU A 123 -6.10 -2.43 3.66
N GLY A 124 -5.94 -1.28 3.03
CA GLY A 124 -5.58 -1.18 1.61
C GLY A 124 -4.56 -0.09 1.33
N ILE A 125 -3.69 -0.33 0.36
CA ILE A 125 -2.81 0.67 -0.22
C ILE A 125 -2.99 0.61 -1.75
N VAL A 126 -3.41 1.73 -2.35
CA VAL A 126 -3.81 1.81 -3.76
C VAL A 126 -3.04 2.87 -4.56
N ASN A 127 -2.13 3.61 -3.93
CA ASN A 127 -1.27 4.60 -4.58
C ASN A 127 0.02 4.84 -3.78
N SER A 128 0.98 5.53 -4.40
CA SER A 128 2.29 5.81 -3.80
C SER A 128 2.20 6.68 -2.55
N ALA A 129 1.28 7.63 -2.50
CA ALA A 129 1.12 8.53 -1.35
C ALA A 129 0.68 7.78 -0.08
N GLN A 130 -0.17 6.76 -0.23
CA GLN A 130 -0.54 5.87 0.88
C GLN A 130 0.63 4.96 1.28
N MET A 131 1.34 4.39 0.30
CA MET A 131 2.51 3.54 0.57
C MET A 131 3.61 4.31 1.31
N GLU A 132 3.98 5.50 0.83
CA GLU A 132 4.98 6.36 1.43
C GLU A 132 4.61 6.73 2.87
N ARG A 133 3.33 7.09 3.11
CA ARG A 133 2.85 7.41 4.46
C ARG A 133 3.02 6.25 5.44
N GLU A 134 2.75 5.03 4.99
CA GLU A 134 2.88 3.85 5.86
C GLU A 134 4.34 3.44 6.06
N LEU A 135 5.21 3.61 5.06
CA LEU A 135 6.67 3.48 5.22
C LEU A 135 7.22 4.52 6.21
N MET A 136 6.83 5.79 6.08
CA MET A 136 7.19 6.85 7.02
C MET A 136 6.72 6.55 8.44
N ARG A 137 5.49 6.01 8.59
CA ARG A 137 4.97 5.60 9.89
C ARG A 137 5.84 4.54 10.56
N MET A 138 6.28 3.53 9.80
CA MET A 138 7.15 2.48 10.29
C MET A 138 8.45 3.04 10.86
N PHE A 139 9.12 3.95 10.14
CA PHE A 139 10.34 4.61 10.62
C PHE A 139 10.07 5.55 11.80
N ALA A 140 9.00 6.33 11.75
CA ALA A 140 8.62 7.23 12.84
C ALA A 140 8.35 6.47 14.14
N ASN A 141 7.66 5.32 14.06
CA ASN A 141 7.43 4.47 15.22
C ASN A 141 8.74 3.96 15.83
N ALA A 142 9.71 3.57 14.99
CA ALA A 142 11.01 3.12 15.47
C ALA A 142 11.79 4.25 16.16
N VAL A 143 11.74 5.48 15.61
CA VAL A 143 12.38 6.64 16.25
C VAL A 143 11.68 7.04 17.56
N MET A 144 10.34 7.00 17.59
CA MET A 144 9.56 7.38 18.76
C MET A 144 9.74 6.40 19.93
N PHE A 145 9.79 5.10 19.64
CA PHE A 145 9.85 4.06 20.68
C PHE A 145 11.25 3.84 21.26
N ASN A 146 12.31 4.15 20.50
CA ASN A 146 13.69 3.85 20.90
C ASN A 146 14.50 5.14 21.22
N PRO A 147 14.08 6.00 22.17
CA PRO A 147 14.85 7.18 22.53
C PRO A 147 16.17 6.77 23.19
N GLY A 148 17.30 7.23 22.65
CA GLY A 148 18.63 6.92 23.18
C GLY A 148 19.23 5.60 22.68
N GLU A 149 18.47 4.76 21.96
CA GLU A 149 19.06 3.62 21.24
C GLU A 149 19.53 4.08 19.86
N GLU A 150 20.76 4.59 19.83
CA GLU A 150 21.31 5.20 18.62
C GLU A 150 21.40 4.23 17.45
N ASP A 151 21.61 2.93 17.68
CA ASP A 151 21.75 1.95 16.61
C ASP A 151 20.44 1.75 15.84
N VAL A 152 19.32 1.49 16.53
CA VAL A 152 18.00 1.30 15.90
C VAL A 152 17.54 2.58 15.20
N VAL A 153 17.75 3.73 15.84
CA VAL A 153 17.40 5.04 15.27
C VAL A 153 18.27 5.37 14.05
N ARG A 154 19.57 5.07 14.09
CA ARG A 154 20.48 5.23 12.95
C ARG A 154 20.06 4.34 11.79
N ASP A 155 19.79 3.06 12.04
CA ASP A 155 19.38 2.10 11.03
C ASP A 155 18.04 2.51 10.37
N ALA A 156 17.09 3.03 11.16
CA ALA A 156 15.84 3.59 10.66
C ALA A 156 16.05 4.81 9.76
N ARG A 157 16.97 5.71 10.12
CA ARG A 157 17.30 6.92 9.33
C ARG A 157 18.00 6.56 8.02
N GLU A 158 18.99 5.68 8.05
CA GLU A 158 19.70 5.22 6.86
C GLU A 158 18.74 4.54 5.86
N MET A 159 17.85 3.67 6.37
CA MET A 159 16.87 3.01 5.52
C MET A 159 15.83 3.99 4.98
N PHE A 160 15.41 4.98 5.77
CA PHE A 160 14.49 6.04 5.32
C PHE A 160 15.04 6.83 4.12
N GLU A 161 16.32 7.18 4.12
CA GLU A 161 16.95 7.90 3.00
C GLU A 161 16.88 7.08 1.71
N SER A 162 17.27 5.80 1.77
CA SER A 162 17.22 4.88 0.63
C SER A 162 15.79 4.70 0.11
N VAL A 163 14.83 4.52 1.01
CA VAL A 163 13.40 4.37 0.68
C VAL A 163 12.84 5.63 0.03
N SER A 164 13.21 6.81 0.54
CA SER A 164 12.73 8.09 0.02
C SER A 164 13.15 8.32 -1.43
N VAL A 165 14.37 7.90 -1.78
CA VAL A 165 14.88 7.90 -3.16
C VAL A 165 14.09 6.90 -4.01
N ALA A 166 13.92 5.66 -3.55
CA ALA A 166 13.18 4.63 -4.28
C ALA A 166 11.73 5.05 -4.57
N MET A 167 11.04 5.64 -3.59
CA MET A 167 9.67 6.16 -3.74
C MET A 167 9.57 7.30 -4.77
N GLY A 168 10.66 8.05 -5.01
CA GLY A 168 10.71 9.09 -6.05
C GLY A 168 10.37 8.55 -7.44
N SER A 169 10.79 7.32 -7.75
CA SER A 169 10.52 6.66 -9.03
C SER A 169 9.05 6.27 -9.21
N VAL A 170 8.37 5.81 -8.15
CA VAL A 170 6.95 5.44 -8.21
C VAL A 170 6.08 6.67 -8.37
N ARG A 171 6.41 7.74 -7.63
CA ARG A 171 5.69 9.02 -7.70
C ARG A 171 5.79 9.68 -9.07
N SER A 172 6.92 9.56 -9.77
CA SER A 172 7.06 10.16 -11.11
C SER A 172 6.20 9.44 -12.15
N VAL A 173 5.98 8.13 -11.99
CA VAL A 173 5.11 7.32 -12.88
C VAL A 173 3.63 7.54 -12.58
N GLU A 174 3.26 7.95 -11.37
CA GLU A 174 1.88 8.23 -10.97
C GLU A 174 1.36 9.63 -11.37
N ARG A 175 2.20 10.50 -11.93
CA ARG A 175 1.83 11.87 -12.35
C ARG A 175 1.23 11.95 -13.75
#